data_AF-A0A9D1F1K2-F1
#
_entry.id   AF-A0A9D1F1K2-F1
#
_cell.length_a   1.000
_cell.length_b   1.000
_cell.length_c   1.000
_cell.angle_alpha   90.00
_cell.angle_beta   90.00
_cell.angle_gamma   90.00
#
_symmetry.space_group_name_H-M   'P 1'
#
loop_
_entity.id
_entity.type
_entity.pdbx_description
1 polymer ?
#
loop_
_entity_poly.entity_id
_entity_poly.type
_entity_poly.pdbx_seq_one_letter_code
_entity_poly.pdbx_strand_id
1 'polypeptide(L)'
;WKNSPDGRILKSDVTIAKNYLDEKQIRRLERAVSGFFDYVEDLIENERAFTMQQFAEAINAFLEFRQYKILQGKGSVSRVDAERKATSEYDIFNKTQQITSDFDQEVKKLLNKKADK
;
A
#
# COMPACT_ATOMS: atom_id res chain seq x y z
N TRP A 1 4.42 0.80 9.69
CA TRP A 1 4.30 2.09 10.40
C TRP A 1 5.63 2.51 11.00
N LYS A 2 5.84 3.79 11.38
CA LYS A 2 7.17 4.29 11.81
C LYS A 2 7.74 3.52 13.01
N ASN A 3 6.87 3.08 13.91
CA ASN A 3 7.26 2.38 15.14
C ASN A 3 6.90 0.88 15.14
N SER A 4 6.45 0.32 14.02
CA SER A 4 6.03 -1.10 13.93
C SER A 4 7.23 -2.01 13.65
N PRO A 5 7.29 -3.25 14.15
CA PRO A 5 6.24 -3.98 14.89
C PRO A 5 6.25 -3.76 16.42
N ASP A 6 7.36 -3.31 17.00
CA ASP A 6 7.58 -3.34 18.45
C ASP A 6 7.11 -2.09 19.21
N GLY A 7 6.55 -1.11 18.51
CA GLY A 7 6.16 0.18 19.05
C GLY A 7 4.75 0.62 18.65
N ARG A 8 4.26 1.64 19.37
CA ARG A 8 2.89 2.15 19.24
C ARG A 8 2.63 2.75 17.85
N ILE A 9 1.49 2.37 17.27
CA ILE A 9 0.98 2.93 16.02
C ILE A 9 0.24 4.23 16.31
N LEU A 10 0.55 5.28 15.55
CA LEU A 10 0.00 6.61 15.78
C LEU A 10 -1.14 6.93 14.79
N LYS A 11 -2.01 7.87 15.15
CA LYS A 11 -3.09 8.32 14.26
C LYS A 11 -2.58 8.93 12.95
N SER A 12 -1.38 9.52 12.98
CA SER A 12 -0.69 10.01 11.77
C SER A 12 -0.20 8.90 10.84
N ASP A 13 -0.04 7.67 11.35
CA ASP A 13 0.39 6.53 10.54
C ASP A 13 -0.75 5.95 9.68
N VAL A 14 -2.02 6.25 10.01
CA VAL A 14 -3.19 5.69 9.30
C VAL A 14 -3.74 6.59 8.19
N THR A 15 -3.38 7.87 8.18
CA THR A 15 -3.84 8.82 7.14
C THR A 15 -3.03 8.68 5.85
N ILE A 16 -1.80 8.19 5.93
CA ILE A 16 -0.96 7.91 4.77
C ILE A 16 -1.17 6.46 4.35
N ALA A 17 -1.85 6.25 3.23
CA ALA A 17 -1.95 4.95 2.60
C ALA A 17 -0.55 4.54 2.07
N LYS A 18 0.16 3.73 2.84
CA LYS A 18 1.29 2.96 2.31
C LYS A 18 0.67 1.77 1.57
N ASN A 19 0.79 1.75 0.24
CA ASN A 19 0.32 0.65 -0.61
C ASN A 19 1.09 -0.63 -0.28
N TYR A 20 0.66 -1.33 0.77
CA TYR A 20 1.09 -2.69 1.04
C TYR A 20 0.25 -3.60 0.16
N LEU A 21 0.61 -3.66 -1.13
CA LEU A 21 0.18 -4.77 -1.95
C LEU A 21 0.76 -6.04 -1.31
N ASP A 22 -0.09 -7.05 -1.14
CA ASP A 22 0.40 -8.36 -0.72
C ASP A 22 1.31 -8.96 -1.81
N GLU A 23 2.08 -10.00 -1.46
CA GLU A 23 3.04 -10.62 -2.38
C GLU A 23 2.37 -11.13 -3.68
N LYS A 24 1.10 -11.55 -3.63
CA LYS A 24 0.35 -11.98 -4.82
C LYS A 24 -0.04 -10.78 -5.68
N GLN A 25 -0.47 -9.70 -5.05
CA GLN A 25 -0.81 -8.43 -5.71
C GLN A 25 0.42 -7.78 -6.33
N ILE A 26 1.58 -7.79 -5.65
CA ILE A 26 2.86 -7.33 -6.21
C ILE A 26 3.21 -8.14 -7.44
N ARG A 27 3.23 -9.48 -7.34
CA ARG A 27 3.52 -10.34 -8.50
C ARG A 27 2.54 -10.13 -9.65
N ARG A 28 1.26 -9.88 -9.35
CA ARG A 28 0.26 -9.54 -10.37
C ARG A 28 0.55 -8.20 -11.03
N LEU A 29 0.98 -7.19 -10.26
CA LEU A 29 1.40 -5.88 -10.77
C LEU A 29 2.66 -5.99 -11.63
N GLU A 30 3.66 -6.76 -11.21
CA GLU A 30 4.89 -6.97 -11.98
C GLU A 30 4.59 -7.61 -13.34
N ARG A 31 3.85 -8.72 -13.36
CA ARG A 31 3.36 -9.32 -14.61
C ARG A 31 2.50 -8.34 -15.41
N ALA A 32 1.76 -7.49 -14.70
CA ALA A 32 0.92 -6.50 -15.33
C ALA A 32 1.76 -5.49 -16.14
N VAL A 33 2.85 -5.01 -15.55
CA VAL A 33 3.78 -4.04 -16.10
C VAL A 33 4.65 -4.65 -17.18
N SER A 34 5.27 -5.81 -16.94
CA SER A 34 6.10 -6.49 -17.94
C SER A 34 5.32 -6.76 -19.22
N GLY A 35 4.13 -7.36 -19.12
CA GLY A 35 3.33 -7.62 -20.32
C GLY A 35 2.84 -6.36 -21.05
N PHE A 36 2.79 -5.20 -20.39
CA PHE A 36 2.50 -3.95 -21.07
C PHE A 36 3.69 -3.50 -21.92
N PHE A 37 4.91 -3.64 -21.39
CA PHE A 37 6.12 -3.33 -22.13
C PHE A 37 6.31 -4.26 -23.32
N ASP A 38 6.07 -5.57 -23.16
CA ASP A 38 6.09 -6.52 -24.29
C ASP A 38 5.10 -6.09 -25.39
N TYR A 39 3.87 -5.71 -25.00
CA TYR A 39 2.86 -5.21 -25.93
C TYR A 39 3.27 -3.91 -26.64
N VAL A 40 3.91 -2.99 -25.92
CA VAL A 40 4.42 -1.74 -26.50
C VAL A 40 5.60 -2.01 -27.44
N GLU A 41 6.48 -2.94 -27.09
CA GLU A 41 7.62 -3.34 -27.91
C GLU A 41 7.13 -3.89 -29.25
N ASP A 42 6.18 -4.83 -29.25
CA ASP A 42 5.52 -5.33 -30.46
C ASP A 42 4.94 -4.20 -31.32
N LEU A 43 4.35 -3.20 -30.69
CA LEU A 43 3.76 -2.06 -31.39
C LEU A 43 4.81 -1.11 -32.00
N ILE A 44 5.94 -0.91 -31.32
CA ILE A 44 7.07 -0.11 -31.81
C ILE A 44 7.81 -0.82 -32.95
N GLU A 45 8.02 -2.13 -32.83
CA GLU A 45 8.67 -2.95 -33.87
C GLU A 45 7.91 -2.91 -35.21
N ASN A 46 6.59 -2.72 -35.16
CA ASN A 46 5.74 -2.51 -36.33
C ASN A 46 5.72 -1.04 -36.84
N GLU A 47 6.75 -0.24 -36.53
CA GLU A 47 6.99 1.15 -36.95
C GLU A 47 5.87 2.15 -36.63
N ARG A 48 5.03 1.87 -35.62
CA ARG A 48 4.05 2.86 -35.14
C ARG A 48 4.72 3.79 -34.14
N ALA A 49 4.91 5.05 -34.52
CA ALA A 49 5.24 6.09 -33.56
C ALA A 49 4.00 6.48 -32.75
N PHE A 50 4.13 6.58 -31.42
CA PHE A 50 3.06 7.01 -30.52
C PHE A 50 3.32 8.40 -29.99
N THR A 51 2.28 9.22 -29.96
CA THR A 51 2.23 10.38 -29.07
C THR A 51 1.98 9.93 -27.63
N MET A 52 2.30 10.78 -26.65
CA MET A 52 2.01 10.49 -25.23
C MET A 52 0.51 10.24 -24.97
N GLN A 53 -0.37 10.85 -25.77
CA GLN A 53 -1.82 10.63 -25.66
C GLN A 53 -2.21 9.23 -26.13
N GLN A 54 -1.71 8.80 -27.30
CA GLN A 54 -1.93 7.44 -27.81
C GLN A 54 -1.34 6.38 -26.88
N PHE A 55 -0.22 6.69 -26.22
CA PHE A 55 0.37 5.81 -25.21
C PHE A 55 -0.56 5.61 -24.00
N ALA A 56 -1.20 6.68 -23.50
CA ALA A 56 -2.17 6.59 -22.41
C ALA A 56 -3.42 5.78 -22.82
N GLU A 57 -3.89 5.94 -24.06
CA GLU A 57 -5.00 5.15 -24.61
C GLU A 57 -4.64 3.66 -24.72
N ALA A 58 -3.41 3.34 -25.15
CA ALA A 58 -2.91 1.97 -25.23
C ALA A 58 -2.82 1.29 -23.86
N ILE A 59 -2.42 2.02 -22.80
CA ILE A 59 -2.44 1.50 -21.43
C ILE A 59 -3.86 1.11 -21.02
N ASN A 60 -4.85 1.97 -21.28
CA ASN A 60 -6.23 1.68 -20.92
C ASN A 60 -6.77 0.46 -21.68
N ALA A 61 -6.54 0.39 -22.99
CA ALA A 61 -6.96 -0.74 -23.83
C ALA A 61 -6.32 -2.06 -23.35
N PHE A 62 -5.04 -2.03 -22.99
CA PHE A 62 -4.33 -3.19 -22.46
C PHE A 62 -4.87 -3.66 -21.11
N LEU A 63 -5.17 -2.73 -20.21
CA LEU A 63 -5.78 -3.03 -18.92
C LEU A 63 -7.20 -3.59 -19.09
N GLU A 64 -8.01 -3.04 -19.98
CA GLU A 64 -9.35 -3.55 -20.32
C GLU A 64 -9.30 -4.95 -20.94
N PHE A 65 -8.39 -5.20 -21.87
CA PHE A 65 -8.16 -6.51 -22.47
C PHE A 65 -7.87 -7.58 -21.41
N ARG A 66 -7.09 -7.22 -20.38
CA ARG A 66 -6.81 -8.10 -19.22
C ARG A 66 -7.88 -8.05 -18.12
N GLN A 67 -9.06 -7.51 -18.43
CA GLN A 67 -10.23 -7.45 -17.56
C GLN A 67 -10.00 -6.68 -16.24
N TYR A 68 -9.09 -5.70 -16.25
CA TYR A 68 -9.00 -4.74 -15.14
C TYR A 68 -10.13 -3.71 -15.25
N LYS A 69 -10.62 -3.26 -14.10
CA LYS A 69 -11.58 -2.16 -14.03
C LYS A 69 -10.83 -0.83 -14.08
N ILE A 70 -10.99 -0.09 -15.17
CA ILE A 70 -10.43 1.25 -15.31
C ILE A 70 -11.20 2.22 -14.42
N LEU A 71 -10.48 2.98 -13.61
CA LEU A 71 -11.07 4.04 -12.81
C LEU A 71 -11.47 5.20 -13.72
N GLN A 72 -12.77 5.48 -13.78
CA GLN A 72 -13.30 6.61 -14.54
C GLN A 72 -13.29 7.87 -13.67
N GLY A 73 -12.61 8.92 -14.13
CA GLY A 73 -12.48 10.19 -13.39
C GLY A 73 -11.68 10.06 -12.09
N LYS A 74 -12.11 10.78 -11.04
CA LYS A 74 -11.42 10.83 -9.75
C LYS A 74 -11.90 9.77 -8.74
N GLY A 75 -12.80 8.88 -9.16
CA GLY A 75 -13.52 7.97 -8.26
C GLY A 75 -14.63 8.65 -7.46
N SER A 76 -15.28 7.90 -6.58
CA SER A 76 -16.44 8.33 -5.79
C SER A 76 -16.10 8.77 -4.36
N VAL A 77 -14.89 8.47 -3.88
CA VAL A 77 -14.48 8.72 -2.51
C VAL A 77 -13.49 9.88 -2.46
N SER A 78 -13.85 10.93 -1.71
CA SER A 78 -12.95 12.05 -1.50
C SER A 78 -11.84 11.70 -0.52
N ARG A 79 -10.71 12.41 -0.60
CA ARG A 79 -9.62 12.30 0.38
C ARG A 79 -10.12 12.53 1.81
N VAL A 80 -11.00 13.52 2.00
CA VAL A 80 -11.54 13.88 3.32
C VAL A 80 -12.37 12.74 3.91
N ASP A 81 -13.18 12.07 3.08
CA ASP A 81 -14.00 10.94 3.53
C ASP A 81 -13.12 9.72 3.85
N ALA A 82 -12.08 9.47 3.03
CA ALA A 82 -11.11 8.41 3.28
C ALA A 82 -10.35 8.63 4.60
N GLU A 83 -9.89 9.86 4.87
CA GLU A 83 -9.22 10.23 6.13
C GLU A 83 -10.15 10.09 7.35
N ARG A 84 -11.41 10.53 7.22
CA ARG A 84 -12.41 10.37 8.28
C ARG A 84 -12.65 8.89 8.61
N LYS A 85 -12.75 8.04 7.58
CA LYS A 85 -12.87 6.60 7.78
C LYS A 85 -11.62 6.03 8.46
N ALA A 86 -10.43 6.31 7.95
CA ALA A 86 -9.17 5.78 8.51
C ALA A 86 -8.97 6.19 9.98
N THR A 87 -9.31 7.44 10.32
CA THR A 87 -9.23 7.93 11.70
C THR A 87 -10.27 7.27 12.61
N SER A 88 -11.48 7.04 12.13
CA SER A 88 -12.51 6.30 12.88
C SER A 88 -12.10 4.84 13.16
N GLU A 89 -11.55 4.14 12.17
CA GLU A 89 -11.06 2.77 12.34
C GLU A 89 -9.87 2.72 13.33
N TYR A 90 -8.96 3.70 13.26
CA TYR A 90 -7.87 3.83 14.23
C TYR A 90 -8.38 4.00 15.66
N ASP A 91 -9.43 4.79 15.87
CA ASP A 91 -9.97 5.04 17.21
C ASP A 91 -10.57 3.75 17.83
N ILE A 92 -11.05 2.81 17.00
CA ILE A 92 -11.46 1.46 17.43
C ILE A 92 -10.22 0.62 17.75
N PHE A 93 -9.26 0.54 16.82
CA PHE A 93 -8.04 -0.26 16.94
C PHE A 93 -7.17 0.14 18.13
N ASN A 94 -6.98 1.44 18.36
CA ASN A 94 -6.10 1.98 19.40
C ASN A 94 -6.53 1.56 20.82
N LYS A 95 -7.80 1.19 21.04
CA LYS A 95 -8.28 0.63 22.32
C LYS A 95 -7.75 -0.78 22.60
N THR A 96 -7.47 -1.55 21.56
CA THR A 96 -7.03 -2.95 21.65
C THR A 96 -5.52 -3.12 21.47
N GLN A 97 -4.80 -2.04 21.21
CA GLN A 97 -3.39 -2.10 20.91
C GLN A 97 -2.59 -2.47 22.17
N GLN A 98 -1.90 -3.61 22.14
CA GLN A 98 -0.95 -3.96 23.19
C GLN A 98 0.28 -3.07 23.08
N ILE A 99 0.50 -2.23 24.08
CA ILE A 99 1.67 -1.37 24.18
C ILE A 99 2.55 -1.99 25.24
N THR A 100 3.72 -2.53 24.84
CA THR A 100 4.75 -2.85 25.82
C THR A 100 5.44 -1.53 26.16
N SER A 101 5.24 -1.01 27.37
CA SER A 101 5.90 0.23 27.79
C SER A 101 7.42 0.02 27.87
N ASP A 102 8.20 1.07 27.59
CA ASP A 102 9.65 1.07 27.83
C ASP A 102 9.96 0.80 29.31
N PHE A 103 9.10 1.28 30.20
CA PHE A 103 9.09 0.93 31.62
C PHE A 103 8.90 -0.57 31.85
N ASP A 104 7.93 -1.21 31.20
CA ASP A 104 7.67 -2.65 31.34
C ASP A 104 8.86 -3.48 30.83
N GLN A 105 9.51 -3.00 29.76
CA GLN A 105 10.73 -3.62 29.24
C GLN A 105 11.88 -3.50 30.25
N GLU A 106 12.06 -2.34 30.86
CA GLU A 106 13.15 -2.12 31.82
C GLU A 106 12.92 -2.86 33.15
N VAL A 107 11.67 -2.92 33.63
CA VAL A 107 11.28 -3.73 34.79
C VAL A 107 11.53 -5.22 34.53
N LYS A 108 11.17 -5.73 33.34
CA LYS A 108 11.48 -7.13 32.95
C LYS A 108 12.99 -7.40 32.97
N LYS A 109 13.82 -6.50 32.44
CA LYS A 109 15.28 -6.67 32.46
C LYS A 109 15.84 -6.71 33.88
N LEU A 110 15.33 -5.86 34.77
CA LEU A 110 15.75 -5.83 36.19
C LEU A 110 15.31 -7.09 36.96
N LEU A 111 14.11 -7.60 36.69
CA LEU A 111 13.60 -8.82 37.30
C LEU A 111 14.37 -10.07 36.81
N ASN A 112 14.68 -10.17 35.52
CA ASN A 112 15.48 -11.28 34.99
C ASN A 112 16.91 -11.28 35.56
N LYS A 113 17.55 -10.09 35.70
CA LYS A 113 18.87 -9.96 36.34
C LYS A 113 18.91 -10.38 37.82
N LYS A 114 17.77 -10.35 38.53
CA LYS A 114 17.67 -10.83 39.92
C LYS A 114 17.44 -12.33 40.02
N ALA A 115 16.93 -12.98 38.96
CA ALA A 115 16.69 -14.42 38.94
C ALA A 115 17.95 -15.22 38.57
N ASP A 116 18.88 -14.62 37.82
CA ASP A 116 20.16 -15.22 37.42
C ASP A 116 21.27 -15.09 38.49
N LYS A 117 20.94 -14.62 39.70
CA LYS A 117 21.90 -14.33 40.78
C LYS A 117 21.46 -14.98 42.09
#